data_AF-A0A7L4ZMW7-F1
#
_entry.id   AF-A0A7L4ZMW7-F1
#
_cell.length_a   1.000
_cell.length_b   1.000
_cell.length_c   1.000
_cell.angle_alpha   90.00
_cell.angle_beta   90.00
_cell.angle_gamma   90.00
#
_symmetry.space_group_name_H-M   'P 1'
#
loop_
_entity.id
_entity.type
_entity.pdbx_description
1 polymer ?
#
loop_
_entity_poly.entity_id
_entity_poly.type
_entity_poly.pdbx_seq_one_letter_code
_entity_poly.pdbx_strand_id
1 'polypeptide(L)'
;METATKQNLKEIIITVIVIVILTASGIHFLRKHANKEGRELMLSMNKVSSIHADKGIKDCYNIDDWQEGRLVILNDEIQEYKEQHEVIFLKLYTYHYTSSTLFLIFSILSALTVFLITQDGWNGTSHSIKVLFLVFMSLTSFFGISASTFDQKVSIGQNGNAYINYDNLQKELMNYCATNADIKGDSITFIKIHSSVINRMTKLHDFYLEFEKQSVDTNKMFSLEKKEEE
;
A
#
# COMPACT_ATOMS: atom_id res chain seq x y z
N MET A 1 21.43 -40.71 26.66
CA MET A 1 20.35 -39.72 26.86
C MET A 1 20.75 -38.36 26.27
N GLU A 2 21.95 -37.85 26.57
CA GLU A 2 22.45 -36.55 26.08
C GLU A 2 22.62 -36.44 24.54
N THR A 3 22.92 -37.55 23.88
CA THR A 3 23.06 -37.62 22.41
C THR A 3 21.73 -37.49 21.67
N ALA A 4 20.66 -38.08 22.21
CA ALA A 4 19.32 -38.01 21.62
C ALA A 4 18.70 -36.61 21.74
N THR A 5 18.93 -35.90 22.86
CA THR A 5 18.50 -34.51 23.03
C THR A 5 19.24 -33.55 22.10
N LYS A 6 20.55 -33.73 21.90
CA LYS A 6 21.34 -32.93 20.95
C LYS A 6 20.89 -33.13 19.51
N GLN A 7 20.48 -34.34 19.13
CA GLN A 7 19.98 -34.63 17.79
C GLN A 7 18.61 -33.99 17.53
N ASN A 8 17.67 -34.11 18.46
CA ASN A 8 16.36 -33.46 18.38
C ASN A 8 16.49 -31.92 18.30
N LEU A 9 17.41 -31.33 19.05
CA LEU A 9 17.66 -29.89 19.01
C LEU A 9 18.19 -29.45 17.63
N LYS A 10 19.11 -30.22 17.03
CA LYS A 10 19.64 -29.94 15.70
C LYS A 10 18.54 -29.99 14.63
N GLU A 11 17.66 -30.98 14.68
CA GLU A 11 16.52 -31.11 13.76
C GLU A 11 15.53 -29.94 13.90
N ILE A 12 15.26 -29.50 15.13
CA ILE A 12 14.42 -28.32 15.41
C ILE A 12 15.04 -27.06 14.81
N ILE A 13 16.34 -26.81 15.05
CA ILE A 13 17.04 -25.63 14.52
C ILE A 13 17.01 -25.62 13.00
N ILE A 14 17.32 -26.75 12.36
CA ILE A 14 17.28 -26.88 10.90
C ILE A 14 15.87 -26.58 10.38
N THR A 15 14.83 -27.12 11.02
CA THR A 15 13.43 -26.90 10.63
C THR A 15 13.06 -25.42 10.69
N VAL A 16 13.42 -24.72 11.77
CA VAL A 16 13.16 -23.27 11.91
C VAL A 16 13.89 -22.47 10.83
N ILE A 17 15.16 -22.78 10.57
CA ILE A 17 15.93 -22.10 9.52
C ILE A 17 15.29 -22.30 8.14
N VAL A 18 14.85 -23.52 7.83
CA VAL A 18 14.16 -23.82 6.57
C VAL A 18 12.86 -23.01 6.46
N ILE A 19 12.07 -22.92 7.52
CA ILE A 19 10.84 -22.10 7.53
C ILE A 19 11.15 -20.63 7.26
N VAL A 20 12.20 -20.08 7.89
CA VAL A 20 12.63 -18.69 7.67
C VAL A 20 13.02 -18.46 6.21
N ILE A 21 13.81 -19.35 5.61
CA ILE A 21 14.23 -19.25 4.20
C ILE A 21 13.02 -19.35 3.26
N LEU A 22 12.11 -20.30 3.50
CA LEU A 22 10.89 -20.45 2.70
C LEU A 22 9.99 -19.22 2.82
N THR A 23 9.86 -18.66 4.03
CA THR A 23 9.08 -17.45 4.28
C THR A 23 9.68 -16.25 3.56
N ALA A 24 11.00 -16.05 3.64
CA ALA A 24 11.70 -14.99 2.93
C ALA A 24 11.55 -15.10 1.40
N SER A 25 11.67 -16.33 0.88
CA SER A 25 11.47 -16.62 -0.55
C SER A 25 10.02 -16.35 -0.98
N GLY A 26 9.05 -16.77 -0.15
CA GLY A 26 7.63 -16.51 -0.36
C GLY A 26 7.31 -15.02 -0.37
N ILE A 27 7.86 -14.24 0.57
CA ILE A 27 7.75 -12.77 0.59
C ILE A 27 8.28 -12.18 -0.71
N HIS A 28 9.47 -12.60 -1.17
CA HIS A 28 10.04 -12.08 -2.40
C HIS A 28 9.16 -12.38 -3.62
N PHE A 29 8.66 -13.62 -3.74
CA PHE A 29 7.79 -14.03 -4.83
C PHE A 29 6.45 -13.27 -4.82
N LEU A 30 5.78 -13.21 -3.67
CA LEU A 30 4.50 -12.53 -3.50
C LEU A 30 4.64 -11.03 -3.77
N ARG A 31 5.71 -10.38 -3.30
CA ARG A 31 5.97 -8.97 -3.60
C ARG A 31 6.15 -8.72 -5.09
N LYS A 32 6.88 -9.60 -5.78
CA LYS A 32 7.08 -9.49 -7.23
C LYS A 32 5.76 -9.66 -7.98
N HIS A 33 4.95 -10.63 -7.59
CA HIS A 33 3.64 -10.87 -8.18
C HIS A 33 2.67 -9.70 -7.93
N ALA A 34 2.55 -9.25 -6.68
CA ALA A 34 1.67 -8.14 -6.31
C ALA A 34 2.07 -6.81 -6.98
N ASN A 35 3.37 -6.53 -7.11
CA ASN A 35 3.84 -5.35 -7.84
C ASN A 35 3.47 -5.42 -9.33
N LYS A 36 3.55 -6.62 -9.93
CA LYS A 36 3.12 -6.82 -11.32
C LYS A 36 1.62 -6.57 -11.49
N GLU A 37 0.78 -7.22 -10.68
CA GLU A 37 -0.68 -7.04 -10.69
C GLU A 37 -1.08 -5.58 -10.43
N GLY A 38 -0.48 -4.95 -9.40
CA GLY A 38 -0.71 -3.55 -9.07
C GLY A 38 -0.35 -2.61 -10.22
N ARG A 39 0.75 -2.89 -10.94
CA ARG A 39 1.13 -2.12 -12.14
C ARG A 39 0.17 -2.35 -13.29
N GLU A 40 -0.29 -3.57 -13.53
CA GLU A 40 -1.27 -3.85 -14.59
C GLU A 40 -2.59 -3.11 -14.35
N LEU A 41 -3.05 -3.05 -13.08
CA LEU A 41 -4.19 -2.22 -12.67
C LEU A 41 -3.96 -0.74 -13.04
N MET A 42 -2.82 -0.17 -12.66
CA MET A 42 -2.50 1.25 -12.95
C MET A 42 -2.24 1.53 -14.42
N LEU A 43 -1.62 0.60 -15.16
CA LEU A 43 -1.32 0.75 -16.59
C LEU A 43 -2.58 0.93 -17.43
N SER A 44 -3.66 0.22 -17.07
CA SER A 44 -4.97 0.40 -17.73
C SER A 44 -5.47 1.85 -17.64
N MET A 45 -5.10 2.55 -16.55
CA MET A 45 -5.45 3.94 -16.29
C MET A 45 -4.42 4.91 -16.88
N ASN A 46 -3.14 4.52 -16.95
CA ASN A 46 -2.03 5.37 -17.40
C ASN A 46 -1.94 5.52 -18.94
N LYS A 47 -2.44 4.55 -19.72
CA LYS A 47 -2.32 4.57 -21.20
C LYS A 47 -2.88 5.84 -21.85
N VAL A 48 -3.99 6.36 -21.34
CA VAL A 48 -4.59 7.63 -21.80
C VAL A 48 -3.83 8.84 -21.26
N SER A 49 -3.32 8.71 -20.04
CA SER A 49 -2.64 9.78 -19.30
C SER A 49 -1.30 10.21 -19.93
N SER A 50 -0.51 9.25 -20.43
CA SER A 50 0.76 9.55 -21.11
C SER A 50 0.63 10.44 -22.36
N ILE A 51 -0.52 10.34 -23.05
CA ILE A 51 -0.81 11.19 -24.21
C ILE A 51 -1.03 12.64 -23.76
N HIS A 52 -1.71 12.83 -22.63
CA HIS A 52 -1.98 14.15 -22.07
C HIS A 52 -0.72 14.79 -21.46
N ALA A 53 0.15 13.97 -20.85
CA ALA A 53 1.42 14.43 -20.29
C ALA A 53 2.39 14.94 -21.37
N ASP A 54 2.68 14.14 -22.40
CA ASP A 54 3.73 14.46 -23.38
C ASP A 54 3.28 15.36 -24.54
N LYS A 55 1.98 15.34 -24.85
CA LYS A 55 1.42 15.92 -26.08
C LYS A 55 0.16 16.75 -25.86
N GLY A 56 -0.36 16.83 -24.63
CA GLY A 56 -1.66 17.44 -24.36
C GLY A 56 -1.67 18.97 -24.38
N ILE A 57 -0.58 19.62 -23.96
CA ILE A 57 -0.48 21.09 -23.88
C ILE A 57 0.51 21.59 -24.93
N LYS A 58 0.04 21.70 -26.18
CA LYS A 58 0.77 22.27 -27.32
C LYS A 58 -0.22 22.91 -28.28
N ASP A 59 0.21 23.98 -28.95
CA ASP A 59 -0.56 24.65 -30.01
C ASP A 59 -1.96 25.05 -29.52
N CYS A 60 -2.03 25.63 -28.32
CA CYS A 60 -3.29 25.90 -27.67
C CYS A 60 -4.11 26.98 -28.41
N TYR A 61 -5.43 26.79 -28.46
CA TYR A 61 -6.34 27.67 -29.18
C TYR A 61 -6.57 29.00 -28.44
N ASN A 62 -6.20 30.10 -29.09
CA ASN A 62 -6.56 31.45 -28.67
C ASN A 62 -6.10 31.82 -27.25
N ILE A 63 -4.90 31.35 -26.87
CA ILE A 63 -4.16 31.77 -25.68
C ILE A 63 -2.76 32.26 -26.09
N ASP A 64 -2.13 33.09 -25.26
CA ASP A 64 -0.79 33.59 -25.54
C ASP A 64 0.32 32.63 -25.09
N ASP A 65 1.54 32.81 -25.61
CA ASP A 65 2.71 31.96 -25.30
C ASP A 65 3.02 31.88 -23.79
N TRP A 66 2.73 32.96 -23.05
CA TRP A 66 2.95 32.99 -21.60
C TRP A 66 1.93 32.10 -20.89
N GLN A 67 0.66 32.16 -21.27
CA GLN A 67 -0.41 31.30 -20.76
C GLN A 67 -0.13 29.84 -21.08
N GLU A 68 0.27 29.52 -22.31
CA GLU A 68 0.66 28.17 -22.70
C GLU A 68 1.84 27.66 -21.86
N GLY A 69 2.90 28.46 -21.70
CA GLY A 69 4.04 28.09 -20.85
C GLY A 69 3.65 27.84 -19.39
N ARG A 70 2.68 28.57 -18.85
CA ARG A 70 2.13 28.33 -17.50
C ARG A 70 1.31 27.04 -17.42
N LEU A 71 0.55 26.70 -18.46
CA LEU A 71 -0.18 25.44 -18.53
C LEU A 71 0.75 24.23 -18.60
N VAL A 72 1.87 24.33 -19.31
CA VAL A 72 2.89 23.27 -19.38
C VAL A 72 3.46 23.00 -17.99
N ILE A 73 3.92 24.04 -17.29
CA ILE A 73 4.46 23.91 -15.92
C ILE A 73 3.42 23.26 -14.99
N LEU A 74 2.16 23.71 -15.07
CA LEU A 74 1.09 23.16 -14.23
C LEU A 74 0.79 21.69 -14.56
N ASN A 75 0.85 21.31 -15.84
CA ASN A 75 0.64 19.93 -16.28
C ASN A 75 1.77 19.00 -15.81
N ASP A 76 3.02 19.49 -15.80
CA ASP A 76 4.18 18.78 -15.28
C ASP A 76 4.07 18.57 -13.76
N GLU A 77 3.66 19.60 -13.00
CA GLU A 77 3.40 19.47 -11.56
C GLU A 77 2.30 18.42 -11.26
N ILE A 78 1.22 18.43 -12.06
CA ILE A 78 0.17 17.40 -11.94
C ILE A 78 0.72 16.01 -12.22
N GLN A 79 1.57 15.86 -13.23
CA GLN A 79 2.21 14.60 -13.58
C GLN A 79 3.04 14.06 -12.42
N GLU A 80 3.87 14.90 -11.80
CA GLU A 80 4.69 14.50 -10.65
C GLU A 80 3.84 14.04 -9.47
N TYR A 81 2.79 14.79 -9.10
CA TYR A 81 1.92 14.38 -7.98
C TYR A 81 1.14 13.11 -8.29
N LYS A 82 0.70 12.92 -9.53
CA LYS A 82 0.06 11.69 -9.97
C LYS A 82 0.99 10.48 -9.81
N GLU A 83 2.25 10.60 -10.25
CA GLU A 83 3.25 9.53 -10.11
C GLU A 83 3.58 9.22 -8.64
N GLN A 84 3.59 10.23 -7.77
CA GLN A 84 3.76 10.02 -6.34
C GLN A 84 2.66 9.12 -5.76
N HIS A 85 1.39 9.39 -6.09
CA HIS A 85 0.28 8.56 -5.63
C HIS A 85 0.30 7.15 -6.24
N GLU A 86 0.76 6.97 -7.48
CA GLU A 86 0.99 5.64 -8.06
C GLU A 86 2.04 4.86 -7.27
N VAL A 87 3.17 5.49 -6.95
CA VAL A 87 4.24 4.84 -6.17
C VAL A 87 3.77 4.45 -4.78
N ILE A 88 2.99 5.30 -4.10
CA ILE A 88 2.43 5.02 -2.78
C ILE A 88 1.40 3.89 -2.88
N PHE A 89 0.48 3.94 -3.85
CA PHE A 89 -0.49 2.89 -4.13
C PHE A 89 0.21 1.54 -4.30
N LEU A 90 1.22 1.46 -5.17
CA LEU A 90 1.93 0.21 -5.45
C LEU A 90 2.63 -0.35 -4.22
N LYS A 91 3.25 0.50 -3.40
CA LYS A 91 3.90 0.08 -2.14
C LYS A 91 2.89 -0.48 -1.16
N LEU A 92 1.79 0.24 -0.92
CA LEU A 92 0.74 -0.18 0.01
C LEU A 92 0.05 -1.45 -0.46
N TYR A 93 -0.31 -1.52 -1.75
CA TYR A 93 -0.92 -2.70 -2.37
C TYR A 93 -0.02 -3.93 -2.25
N THR A 94 1.27 -3.79 -2.60
CA THR A 94 2.24 -4.89 -2.55
C THR A 94 2.39 -5.42 -1.13
N TYR A 95 2.48 -4.53 -0.15
CA TYR A 95 2.60 -4.90 1.25
C TYR A 95 1.31 -5.59 1.75
N HIS A 96 0.15 -4.97 1.51
CA HIS A 96 -1.15 -5.47 1.95
C HIS A 96 -1.42 -6.87 1.40
N TYR A 97 -1.21 -7.06 0.09
CA TYR A 97 -1.36 -8.35 -0.56
C TYR A 97 -0.43 -9.39 0.08
N THR A 98 0.86 -9.08 0.20
CA THR A 98 1.85 -10.03 0.75
C THR A 98 1.51 -10.44 2.18
N SER A 99 1.22 -9.48 3.05
CA SER A 99 0.91 -9.76 4.45
C SER A 99 -0.40 -10.52 4.60
N SER A 100 -1.45 -10.16 3.86
CA SER A 100 -2.75 -10.85 3.90
C SER A 100 -2.65 -12.29 3.40
N THR A 101 -1.91 -12.53 2.31
CA THR A 101 -1.70 -13.88 1.79
C THR A 101 -0.90 -14.75 2.74
N LEU A 102 0.19 -14.24 3.31
CA LEU A 102 1.00 -14.99 4.28
C LEU A 102 0.25 -15.24 5.59
N PHE A 103 -0.52 -14.26 6.06
CA PHE A 103 -1.42 -14.43 7.21
C PHE A 103 -2.36 -15.62 7.00
N LEU A 104 -3.01 -15.70 5.84
CA LEU A 104 -3.93 -16.80 5.51
C LEU A 104 -3.20 -18.15 5.46
N ILE A 105 -2.04 -18.23 4.80
CA ILE A 105 -1.26 -19.46 4.70
C ILE A 105 -0.84 -19.96 6.09
N PHE A 106 -0.24 -19.09 6.92
CA PHE A 106 0.20 -19.49 8.25
C PHE A 106 -0.95 -19.78 9.20
N SER A 107 -2.10 -19.12 9.04
CA SER A 107 -3.31 -19.43 9.80
C SER A 107 -3.78 -20.87 9.53
N ILE A 108 -3.80 -21.28 8.26
CA ILE A 108 -4.16 -22.65 7.87
C ILE A 108 -3.15 -23.65 8.44
N LEU A 109 -1.85 -23.39 8.28
CA LEU A 109 -0.80 -24.27 8.81
C LEU A 109 -0.87 -24.38 10.34
N SER A 110 -1.10 -23.27 11.04
CA SER A 110 -1.31 -23.24 12.48
C SER A 110 -2.53 -24.08 12.87
N ALA A 111 -3.67 -23.91 12.20
CA ALA A 111 -4.88 -24.69 12.46
C ALA A 111 -4.68 -26.20 12.27
N LEU A 112 -3.94 -26.61 11.23
CA LEU A 112 -3.58 -28.02 11.02
C LEU A 112 -2.72 -28.57 12.16
N THR A 113 -1.73 -27.82 12.62
CA THR A 113 -0.89 -28.26 13.75
C THR A 113 -1.68 -28.32 15.07
N VAL A 114 -2.60 -27.38 15.31
CA VAL A 114 -3.51 -27.43 16.47
C VAL A 114 -4.38 -28.68 16.41
N PHE A 115 -4.96 -29.00 15.23
CA PHE A 115 -5.79 -30.19 15.07
C PHE A 115 -5.05 -31.48 15.45
N LEU A 116 -3.80 -31.63 15.02
CA LEU A 116 -2.95 -32.77 15.40
C LEU A 116 -2.67 -32.79 16.91
N ILE A 117 -2.36 -31.63 17.49
CA ILE A 117 -2.15 -31.48 18.94
C ILE A 117 -3.42 -31.83 19.74
N THR A 118 -4.60 -31.49 19.23
CA THR A 118 -5.88 -31.78 19.88
C THR A 118 -6.22 -33.27 19.84
N GLN A 119 -5.84 -34.00 18.78
CA GLN A 119 -6.08 -35.45 18.69
C GLN A 119 -5.26 -36.24 19.72
N ASP A 120 -3.95 -35.98 19.80
CA ASP A 120 -3.04 -36.76 20.66
C ASP A 120 -2.84 -36.12 22.05
N GLY A 121 -3.35 -34.92 22.24
CA GLY A 121 -3.07 -34.08 23.41
C GLY A 121 -1.66 -33.49 23.39
N TRP A 122 -1.46 -32.42 24.16
CA TRP A 122 -0.17 -31.72 24.20
C TRP A 122 0.97 -32.64 24.62
N ASN A 123 0.78 -33.53 25.59
CA ASN A 123 1.87 -34.41 26.03
C ASN A 123 2.12 -35.59 25.07
N GLY A 124 1.10 -36.05 24.35
CA GLY A 124 1.20 -37.17 23.40
C GLY A 124 1.81 -36.78 22.05
N THR A 125 1.79 -35.49 21.71
CA THR A 125 2.27 -34.99 20.42
C THR A 125 3.80 -34.87 20.36
N SER A 126 4.40 -35.15 19.18
CA SER A 126 5.84 -34.99 18.94
C SER A 126 6.33 -33.55 19.16
N HIS A 127 7.60 -33.39 19.56
CA HIS A 127 8.21 -32.07 19.77
C HIS A 127 8.20 -31.21 18.50
N SER A 128 8.43 -31.83 17.33
CA SER A 128 8.45 -31.12 16.04
C SER A 128 7.12 -30.46 15.72
N ILE A 129 5.99 -31.13 15.95
CA ILE A 129 4.65 -30.56 15.71
C ILE A 129 4.38 -29.37 16.64
N LYS A 130 4.80 -29.44 17.91
CA LYS A 130 4.68 -28.32 18.86
C LYS A 130 5.48 -27.11 18.41
N VAL A 131 6.71 -27.32 17.94
CA VAL A 131 7.55 -26.25 17.40
C VAL A 131 6.90 -25.64 16.16
N LEU A 132 6.41 -26.46 15.22
CA LEU A 132 5.71 -25.98 14.03
C LEU A 132 4.49 -25.13 14.41
N PHE A 133 3.69 -25.59 15.37
CA PHE A 133 2.56 -24.81 15.89
C PHE A 133 3.01 -23.44 16.39
N LEU A 134 4.01 -23.38 17.28
CA LEU A 134 4.48 -22.12 17.85
C LEU A 134 5.04 -21.17 16.78
N VAL A 135 5.77 -21.70 15.80
CA VAL A 135 6.33 -20.91 14.69
C VAL A 135 5.21 -20.38 13.79
N PHE A 136 4.28 -21.22 13.35
CA PHE A 136 3.17 -20.80 12.49
C PHE A 136 2.22 -19.84 13.20
N MET A 137 1.97 -20.03 14.50
CA MET A 137 1.19 -19.09 15.29
C MET A 137 1.89 -17.73 15.35
N SER A 138 3.20 -17.71 15.65
CA SER A 138 3.99 -16.47 15.70
C SER A 138 3.98 -15.73 14.35
N LEU A 139 4.16 -16.45 13.24
CA LEU A 139 4.10 -15.88 11.89
C LEU A 139 2.69 -15.38 11.56
N THR A 140 1.65 -16.13 11.94
CA THR A 140 0.25 -15.72 11.79
C THR A 140 0.00 -14.41 12.54
N SER A 141 0.39 -14.31 13.81
CA SER A 141 0.25 -13.07 14.58
C SER A 141 1.02 -11.91 13.94
N PHE A 142 2.26 -12.14 13.51
CA PHE A 142 3.08 -11.13 12.85
C PHE A 142 2.42 -10.59 11.58
N PHE A 143 2.00 -11.47 10.67
CA PHE A 143 1.38 -11.05 9.41
C PHE A 143 -0.04 -10.51 9.61
N GLY A 144 -0.79 -10.98 10.60
CA GLY A 144 -2.10 -10.47 10.97
C GLY A 144 -2.03 -9.03 11.48
N ILE A 145 -1.15 -8.76 12.45
CA ILE A 145 -0.91 -7.40 12.97
C ILE A 145 -0.35 -6.51 11.86
N SER A 146 0.60 -7.02 11.07
CA SER A 146 1.13 -6.30 9.92
C SER A 146 0.04 -5.88 8.93
N ALA A 147 -0.98 -6.72 8.71
CA ALA A 147 -2.07 -6.40 7.79
C ALA A 147 -3.08 -5.40 8.40
N SER A 148 -3.26 -5.39 9.73
CA SER A 148 -4.23 -4.51 10.42
C SER A 148 -3.66 -3.13 10.81
N THR A 149 -2.38 -3.05 11.20
CA THR A 149 -1.75 -1.82 11.77
C THR A 149 -1.84 -0.61 10.85
N PHE A 150 -1.97 -0.86 9.56
CA PHE A 150 -2.15 0.15 8.55
C PHE A 150 -3.56 -0.03 7.98
N ASP A 151 -4.38 1.02 7.92
CA ASP A 151 -5.65 0.97 7.19
C ASP A 151 -5.33 1.02 5.68
N GLN A 152 -4.66 -0.03 5.22
CA GLN A 152 -4.06 -0.11 3.90
C GLN A 152 -5.14 -0.11 2.86
N LYS A 153 -6.30 -0.69 3.16
CA LYS A 153 -7.40 -0.72 2.21
C LYS A 153 -7.94 0.69 1.94
N VAL A 154 -8.12 1.51 2.98
CA VAL A 154 -8.51 2.91 2.82
C VAL A 154 -7.41 3.70 2.12
N SER A 155 -6.16 3.57 2.56
CA SER A 155 -5.02 4.29 1.98
C SER A 155 -4.76 3.91 0.51
N ILE A 156 -4.88 2.63 0.14
CA ILE A 156 -4.80 2.14 -1.25
C ILE A 156 -5.90 2.79 -2.09
N GLY A 157 -7.15 2.77 -1.59
CA GLY A 157 -8.29 3.38 -2.28
C GLY A 157 -8.13 4.88 -2.46
N GLN A 158 -7.70 5.60 -1.43
CA GLN A 158 -7.48 7.05 -1.47
C GLN A 158 -6.36 7.43 -2.46
N ASN A 159 -5.21 6.74 -2.43
CA ASN A 159 -4.13 6.99 -3.39
C ASN A 159 -4.53 6.63 -4.84
N GLY A 160 -5.27 5.55 -5.04
CA GLY A 160 -5.83 5.21 -6.35
C GLY A 160 -6.82 6.26 -6.87
N ASN A 161 -7.69 6.77 -6.00
CA ASN A 161 -8.62 7.86 -6.34
C ASN A 161 -7.89 9.17 -6.61
N ALA A 162 -6.87 9.51 -5.83
CA ALA A 162 -6.04 10.70 -6.04
C ALA A 162 -5.36 10.65 -7.41
N TYR A 163 -4.80 9.50 -7.80
CA TYR A 163 -4.24 9.28 -9.13
C TYR A 163 -5.26 9.57 -10.24
N ILE A 164 -6.49 9.05 -10.14
CA ILE A 164 -7.57 9.32 -11.10
C ILE A 164 -7.93 10.80 -11.15
N ASN A 165 -7.99 11.45 -9.98
CA ASN A 165 -8.35 12.85 -9.89
C ASN A 165 -7.29 13.76 -10.52
N TYR A 166 -6.00 13.44 -10.40
CA TYR A 166 -4.94 14.15 -11.11
C TYR A 166 -5.00 13.92 -12.62
N ASP A 167 -5.28 12.70 -13.08
CA ASP A 167 -5.51 12.44 -14.52
C ASP A 167 -6.69 13.26 -15.08
N ASN A 168 -7.76 13.41 -14.31
CA ASN A 168 -8.89 14.27 -14.67
C ASN A 168 -8.52 15.76 -14.72
N LEU A 169 -7.59 16.23 -13.87
CA LEU A 169 -7.07 17.60 -13.95
C LEU A 169 -6.25 17.82 -15.22
N GLN A 170 -5.40 16.86 -15.63
CA GLN A 170 -4.66 16.97 -16.91
C GLN A 170 -5.62 17.05 -18.10
N LYS A 171 -6.69 16.25 -18.10
CA LYS A 171 -7.75 16.29 -19.13
C LYS A 171 -8.43 17.65 -19.21
N GLU A 172 -8.69 18.26 -18.06
CA GLU A 172 -9.31 19.59 -17.99
C GLU A 172 -8.38 20.68 -18.55
N LEU A 173 -7.07 20.62 -18.25
CA LEU A 173 -6.08 21.52 -18.86
C LEU A 173 -5.99 21.33 -20.38
N MET A 174 -5.99 20.08 -20.84
CA MET A 174 -5.95 19.77 -22.28
C MET A 174 -7.21 20.24 -23.00
N ASN A 175 -8.39 20.02 -22.42
CA ASN A 175 -9.64 20.52 -22.98
C ASN A 175 -9.62 22.05 -23.08
N TYR A 176 -9.15 22.73 -22.03
CA TYR A 176 -8.98 24.17 -22.04
C TYR A 176 -8.00 24.64 -23.12
N CYS A 177 -6.83 24.01 -23.23
CA CYS A 177 -5.85 24.29 -24.27
C CYS A 177 -6.45 24.12 -25.68
N ALA A 178 -7.27 23.09 -25.91
CA ALA A 178 -7.85 22.83 -27.22
C ALA A 178 -9.06 23.72 -27.58
N THR A 179 -9.81 24.20 -26.60
CA THR A 179 -11.15 24.80 -26.84
C THR A 179 -11.36 26.19 -26.21
N ASN A 180 -10.50 26.61 -25.27
CA ASN A 180 -10.71 27.76 -24.39
C ASN A 180 -12.04 27.69 -23.60
N ALA A 181 -12.55 26.47 -23.39
CA ALA A 181 -13.77 26.17 -22.67
C ALA A 181 -13.52 25.14 -21.56
N ASP A 182 -14.43 25.09 -20.59
CA ASP A 182 -14.44 24.05 -19.58
C ASP A 182 -14.96 22.70 -20.13
N ILE A 183 -14.99 21.68 -19.28
CA ILE A 183 -15.44 20.33 -19.63
C ILE A 183 -16.93 20.26 -20.01
N LYS A 184 -17.71 21.32 -19.72
CA LYS A 184 -19.13 21.44 -20.09
C LYS A 184 -19.32 22.25 -21.39
N GLY A 185 -18.25 22.81 -21.94
CA GLY A 185 -18.27 23.64 -23.13
C GLY A 185 -18.52 25.12 -22.86
N ASP A 186 -18.53 25.55 -21.58
CA ASP A 186 -18.68 26.96 -21.23
C ASP A 186 -17.33 27.67 -21.36
N SER A 187 -17.31 28.83 -22.02
CA SER A 187 -16.09 29.64 -22.14
C SER A 187 -15.55 30.00 -20.76
N ILE A 188 -14.27 29.77 -20.52
CA ILE A 188 -13.63 30.03 -19.22
C ILE A 188 -12.36 30.86 -19.42
N THR A 189 -12.04 31.73 -18.46
CA THR A 189 -10.80 32.51 -18.54
C THR A 189 -9.62 31.70 -18.02
N PHE A 190 -8.43 31.98 -18.57
CA PHE A 190 -7.16 31.38 -18.12
C PHE A 190 -6.97 31.46 -16.59
N ILE A 191 -7.21 32.64 -16.01
CA ILE A 191 -7.05 32.85 -14.57
C ILE A 191 -7.97 31.93 -13.76
N LYS A 192 -9.20 31.73 -14.24
CA LYS A 192 -10.21 30.92 -13.55
C LYS A 192 -9.89 29.43 -13.65
N ILE A 193 -9.48 28.94 -14.82
CA ILE A 193 -9.07 27.54 -14.98
C ILE A 193 -7.78 27.24 -14.19
N HIS A 194 -6.77 28.09 -14.29
CA HIS A 194 -5.50 27.93 -13.59
C HIS A 194 -5.71 27.93 -12.05
N SER A 195 -6.47 28.88 -11.53
CA SER A 195 -6.79 28.94 -10.08
C SER A 195 -7.64 27.75 -9.61
N SER A 196 -8.59 27.30 -10.44
CA SER A 196 -9.43 26.13 -10.14
C SER A 196 -8.60 24.86 -10.02
N VAL A 197 -7.70 24.64 -10.99
CA VAL A 197 -6.82 23.47 -11.01
C VAL A 197 -5.85 23.50 -9.84
N ILE A 198 -5.18 24.63 -9.57
CA ILE A 198 -4.29 24.76 -8.39
C ILE A 198 -5.04 24.45 -7.09
N ASN A 199 -6.22 25.03 -6.88
CA ASN A 199 -6.99 24.79 -5.66
C ASN A 199 -7.37 23.30 -5.50
N ARG A 200 -7.69 22.62 -6.60
CA ARG A 200 -7.99 21.18 -6.58
C ARG A 200 -6.73 20.35 -6.36
N MET A 201 -5.59 20.72 -6.93
CA MET A 201 -4.30 20.08 -6.64
C MET A 201 -3.96 20.19 -5.16
N THR A 202 -4.08 21.38 -4.55
CA THR A 202 -3.82 21.57 -3.12
C THR A 202 -4.71 20.68 -2.24
N LYS A 203 -5.98 20.47 -2.63
CA LYS A 203 -6.89 19.57 -1.92
C LYS A 203 -6.57 18.08 -2.12
N LEU A 204 -5.95 17.73 -3.25
CA LEU A 204 -5.54 16.35 -3.57
C LEU A 204 -4.15 16.01 -3.05
N HIS A 205 -3.35 17.00 -2.67
CA HIS A 205 -1.96 16.83 -2.21
C HIS A 205 -1.83 16.27 -0.78
N ASP A 206 -2.92 15.80 -0.18
CA ASP A 206 -2.85 15.12 1.11
C ASP A 206 -2.17 13.75 0.96
N PHE A 207 -1.16 13.50 1.81
CA PHE A 207 -0.52 12.19 1.91
C PHE A 207 -1.42 11.22 2.67
N TYR A 208 -2.06 10.31 1.95
CA TYR A 208 -2.92 9.27 2.51
C TYR A 208 -2.08 8.10 3.05
N LEU A 209 -1.59 8.26 4.28
CA LEU A 209 -0.98 7.22 5.11
C LEU A 209 -1.77 7.13 6.41
N GLU A 210 -2.94 6.49 6.36
CA GLU A 210 -3.76 6.32 7.56
C GLU A 210 -3.23 5.15 8.41
N PHE A 211 -2.83 5.48 9.63
CA PHE A 211 -2.51 4.52 10.68
C PHE A 211 -3.77 4.24 11.50
N GLU A 212 -3.98 2.99 11.90
CA GLU A 212 -5.14 2.61 12.69
C GLU A 212 -5.09 3.32 14.06
N LYS A 213 -5.94 4.34 14.26
CA LYS A 213 -6.00 5.21 15.46
C LYS A 213 -6.19 4.45 16.79
N GLN A 214 -6.67 3.22 16.75
CA GLN A 214 -6.93 2.41 17.96
C GLN A 214 -5.69 1.67 18.51
N SER A 215 -4.58 1.63 17.78
CA SER A 215 -3.41 0.82 18.19
C SER A 215 -2.41 1.57 19.08
N VAL A 216 -2.50 2.90 19.19
CA VAL A 216 -1.59 3.71 20.01
C VAL A 216 -2.35 4.85 20.71
N ASP A 217 -2.98 4.55 21.85
CA ASP A 217 -3.41 5.58 22.80
C ASP A 217 -2.19 6.11 23.57
N THR A 218 -1.44 7.03 22.95
CA THR A 218 -0.25 7.65 23.56
C THR A 218 -0.58 8.44 24.82
N ASN A 219 -1.84 8.82 25.04
CA ASN A 219 -2.25 9.62 26.20
C ASN A 219 -2.20 8.82 27.51
N LYS A 220 -2.23 7.48 27.43
CA LYS A 220 -2.07 6.59 28.59
C LYS A 220 -0.67 6.00 28.75
N MET A 221 0.22 6.20 27.77
CA MET A 221 1.54 5.58 27.78
C MET A 221 2.56 6.34 28.64
N PHE A 222 2.28 7.60 28.99
CA PHE A 222 3.16 8.47 29.79
C PHE A 222 2.51 9.03 31.07
N SER A 223 1.29 8.60 31.44
CA SER A 223 0.75 8.94 32.76
C SER A 223 1.41 8.07 33.82
N LEU A 224 2.59 8.49 34.28
CA LEU A 224 3.11 8.09 35.58
C LEU A 224 2.22 8.73 36.66
N GLU A 225 1.05 8.13 36.89
CA GLU A 225 0.37 8.32 38.17
C GLU A 225 1.26 7.69 39.23
N LYS A 226 2.03 8.55 39.88
CA LYS A 226 2.72 8.27 41.12
C LYS A 226 1.65 7.86 42.13
N LYS A 227 1.51 6.55 42.37
CA LYS A 227 0.80 6.05 43.54
C LYS A 227 1.58 6.53 44.76
N GLU A 228 1.08 7.59 45.39
CA GLU A 228 1.43 7.89 46.77
C GLU A 228 0.68 6.86 47.62
N GLU A 229 1.44 5.96 48.22
CA GLU A 229 0.98 5.08 49.29
C GLU A 229 0.77 5.94 50.54
N GLU A 230 -0.47 5.96 51.05
CA GLU A 230 -0.79 6.20 52.45
C GLU A 230 -1.40 4.92 53.04
#